data_AF-A0A7S4MR23-F1
#
_entry.id   AF-A0A7S4MR23-F1
#
_cell.length_a   1.000
_cell.length_b   1.000
_cell.length_c   1.000
_cell.angle_alpha   90.00
_cell.angle_beta   90.00
_cell.angle_gamma   90.00
#
_symmetry.space_group_name_H-M   'P 1'
#
loop_
_entity.id
_entity.type
_entity.pdbx_description
1 polymer ?
#
loop_
_entity_poly.entity_id
_entity_poly.type
_entity_poly.pdbx_seq_one_letter_code
_entity_poly.pdbx_strand_id
1 'polypeptide(L)'
;KPIQDAVVEFKKGPKPYAARYVGSMVADIHRTLLYGGIYMYPADNKSPKGKLRCLYEGIPMALITEQAGGIASTGMFEGKIQRVLNLVPDAIHCKCPILMGGKRDIQIVYDQYKKAGIETPEL
;
A
#
# COMPACT_ATOMS: atom_id res chain seq x y z
N LYS A 1 -0.41 -14.31 -7.60
CA LYS A 1 -0.19 -12.87 -7.90
C LYS A 1 -0.61 -12.08 -6.66
N PRO A 2 0.29 -11.89 -5.67
CA PRO A 2 -0.10 -11.62 -4.28
C PRO A 2 -1.12 -10.50 -4.08
N ILE A 3 -0.96 -9.38 -4.78
CA ILE A 3 -1.90 -8.25 -4.73
C ILE A 3 -3.30 -8.62 -5.25
N GLN A 4 -3.38 -9.37 -6.36
CA GLN A 4 -4.67 -9.81 -6.89
C GLN A 4 -5.33 -10.82 -5.96
N ASP A 5 -4.53 -11.71 -5.36
CA ASP A 5 -5.01 -12.69 -4.39
C ASP A 5 -5.55 -11.98 -3.12
N ALA A 6 -4.90 -10.91 -2.68
CA ALA A 6 -5.38 -10.08 -1.58
C ALA A 6 -6.69 -9.35 -1.93
N VAL A 7 -6.82 -8.84 -3.16
CA VAL A 7 -8.08 -8.24 -3.65
C VAL A 7 -9.21 -9.28 -3.69
N VAL A 8 -8.92 -10.52 -4.07
CA VAL A 8 -9.89 -11.62 -4.02
C VAL A 8 -10.31 -11.89 -2.57
N GLU A 9 -9.37 -11.95 -1.63
CA GLU A 9 -9.65 -12.13 -0.21
C GLU A 9 -10.55 -11.00 0.34
N PHE A 10 -10.22 -9.74 0.05
CA PHE A 10 -11.06 -8.61 0.47
C PHE A 10 -12.48 -8.68 -0.09
N LYS A 11 -12.68 -9.22 -1.29
CA LYS A 11 -13.99 -9.27 -1.96
C LYS A 11 -14.81 -10.52 -1.63
N LYS A 12 -14.14 -11.66 -1.40
CA LYS A 12 -14.77 -12.98 -1.31
C LYS A 12 -14.53 -13.68 0.03
N GLY A 13 -13.75 -13.09 0.93
CA GLY A 13 -13.55 -13.60 2.27
C GLY A 13 -14.83 -13.61 3.10
N PRO A 14 -14.80 -14.18 4.32
CA PRO A 14 -15.98 -14.39 5.16
C PRO A 14 -16.68 -13.08 5.58
N LYS A 15 -15.95 -11.96 5.58
CA LYS A 15 -16.49 -10.61 5.77
C LYS A 15 -16.04 -9.73 4.61
N PRO A 16 -16.80 -9.71 3.49
CA PRO A 16 -16.45 -8.93 2.32
C PRO A 16 -16.35 -7.44 2.61
N TYR A 17 -15.34 -6.79 2.04
CA TYR A 17 -15.10 -5.35 2.18
C TYR A 17 -15.92 -4.58 1.14
N ALA A 18 -16.44 -3.42 1.54
CA ALA A 18 -17.01 -2.47 0.60
C ALA A 18 -15.89 -1.73 -0.15
N ALA A 19 -15.88 -1.83 -1.48
CA ALA A 19 -14.92 -1.10 -2.31
C ALA A 19 -15.28 0.40 -2.39
N ARG A 20 -14.28 1.27 -2.24
CA ARG A 20 -14.38 2.72 -2.46
C ARG A 20 -13.13 3.20 -3.17
N TYR A 21 -13.31 4.00 -4.21
CA TYR A 21 -12.23 4.62 -4.96
C TYR A 21 -12.72 5.94 -5.54
N VAL A 22 -12.34 7.05 -4.91
CA VAL A 22 -12.71 8.40 -5.36
C VAL A 22 -11.86 8.82 -6.55
N GLY A 23 -10.62 8.31 -6.63
CA GLY A 23 -9.65 8.71 -7.67
C GLY A 23 -8.81 9.92 -7.29
N SER A 24 -8.93 10.37 -6.03
CA SER A 24 -8.06 11.38 -5.41
C SER A 24 -7.37 10.73 -4.22
N MET A 25 -6.03 10.63 -4.27
CA MET A 25 -5.23 10.02 -3.21
C MET A 25 -5.53 10.63 -1.84
N VAL A 26 -5.65 11.96 -1.76
CA VAL A 26 -5.92 12.66 -0.51
C VAL A 26 -7.30 12.26 0.05
N ALA A 27 -8.34 12.25 -0.78
CA ALA A 27 -9.69 11.90 -0.33
C ALA A 27 -9.78 10.42 0.10
N ASP A 28 -9.12 9.53 -0.65
CA ASP A 28 -9.12 8.12 -0.35
C ASP A 28 -8.34 7.79 0.94
N ILE A 29 -7.15 8.38 1.15
CA ILE A 29 -6.38 8.18 2.38
C ILE A 29 -7.05 8.86 3.58
N HIS A 30 -7.63 10.05 3.41
CA HIS A 30 -8.38 10.73 4.49
C HIS A 30 -9.50 9.83 5.03
N ARG A 31 -10.26 9.19 4.15
CA ARG A 31 -11.27 8.20 4.54
C ARG A 31 -10.65 6.98 5.21
N THR A 32 -9.53 6.46 4.70
CA THR A 32 -8.81 5.33 5.30
C THR A 32 -8.33 5.64 6.72
N LEU A 33 -7.88 6.88 6.98
CA LEU A 33 -7.46 7.31 8.32
C LEU A 33 -8.64 7.34 9.30
N LEU A 34 -9.81 7.83 8.88
CA LEU A 34 -10.96 7.97 9.77
C LEU A 34 -11.74 6.67 9.96
N TYR A 35 -11.91 5.87 8.90
CA TYR A 35 -12.79 4.69 8.91
C TYR A 35 -12.02 3.38 8.96
N GLY A 36 -10.69 3.42 8.85
CA GLY A 36 -9.86 2.23 8.65
C GLY A 36 -9.99 1.66 7.24
N GLY A 37 -9.47 0.45 7.06
CA GLY A 37 -9.32 -0.18 5.76
C GLY A 37 -7.94 0.04 5.17
N ILE A 38 -7.85 -0.11 3.85
CA ILE A 38 -6.61 -0.01 3.09
C ILE A 38 -6.81 0.75 1.78
N TYR A 39 -5.87 1.64 1.48
CA TYR A 39 -5.67 2.26 0.19
C TYR A 39 -4.52 1.54 -0.53
N MET A 40 -4.73 1.18 -1.80
CA MET A 40 -3.73 0.46 -2.60
C MET A 40 -3.54 1.13 -3.97
N TYR A 41 -2.29 1.44 -4.27
CA TYR A 41 -1.81 1.86 -5.59
C TYR A 41 -0.51 1.10 -5.92
N PRO A 42 -0.62 -0.22 -6.22
CA PRO A 42 0.54 -1.07 -6.49
C PRO A 42 1.20 -0.72 -7.83
N ALA A 43 2.39 -1.27 -8.07
CA ALA A 43 3.00 -1.27 -9.40
C ALA A 43 2.22 -2.19 -10.35
N ASP A 44 2.23 -1.85 -11.64
CA ASP A 44 1.63 -2.66 -12.69
C ASP A 44 2.54 -2.73 -13.92
N ASN A 45 2.14 -3.50 -14.94
CA ASN A 45 2.95 -3.69 -16.15
C ASN A 45 3.21 -2.39 -16.94
N LYS A 46 2.35 -1.37 -16.82
CA LYS A 46 2.51 -0.06 -17.47
C LYS A 46 3.33 0.90 -16.63
N SER A 47 3.26 0.76 -15.31
CA SER A 47 3.91 1.59 -14.31
C SER A 47 4.68 0.70 -13.33
N PRO A 48 5.83 0.12 -13.74
CA PRO A 48 6.59 -0.84 -12.93
C PRO A 48 7.16 -0.22 -11.64
N LYS A 49 7.36 1.11 -11.62
CA LYS A 49 7.72 1.87 -10.41
C LYS A 49 6.51 2.46 -9.68
N GLY A 50 5.29 2.04 -9.99
CA GLY A 50 4.08 2.70 -9.54
C GLY A 50 3.82 4.02 -10.26
N LYS A 51 2.72 4.69 -9.91
CA LYS A 51 2.26 5.92 -10.58
C LYS A 51 2.47 7.19 -9.76
N LEU A 52 2.37 7.09 -8.44
CA LEU A 52 2.46 8.20 -7.49
C LEU A 52 3.92 8.57 -7.26
N ARG A 53 4.20 9.86 -7.04
CA ARG A 53 5.55 10.35 -6.78
C ARG A 53 5.93 10.20 -5.33
N CYS A 54 7.15 9.74 -5.08
CA CYS A 54 7.61 9.47 -3.72
C CYS A 54 7.65 10.76 -2.89
N LEU A 55 8.32 11.81 -3.38
CA LEU A 55 8.67 12.96 -2.55
C LEU A 55 7.48 13.81 -2.09
N TYR A 56 6.48 14.00 -2.95
CA TYR A 56 5.40 14.96 -2.72
C TYR A 56 4.00 14.35 -2.76
N GLU A 57 3.91 13.03 -2.92
CA GLU A 57 2.65 12.29 -2.75
C GLU A 57 2.83 11.19 -1.71
N GLY A 58 3.76 10.25 -1.94
CA GLY A 58 3.90 9.05 -1.11
C GLY A 58 4.47 9.27 0.27
N ILE A 59 5.66 9.86 0.37
CA ILE A 59 6.37 10.08 1.64
C ILE A 59 5.56 10.97 2.60
N PRO A 60 4.96 12.10 2.17
CA PRO A 60 4.12 12.90 3.07
C PRO A 60 2.92 12.12 3.61
N MET A 61 2.20 11.38 2.76
CA MET A 61 1.05 10.58 3.22
C MET A 61 1.46 9.38 4.06
N ALA A 62 2.66 8.82 3.82
CA ALA A 62 3.23 7.76 4.63
C ALA A 62 3.51 8.25 6.05
N LEU A 63 4.11 9.44 6.18
CA LEU A 63 4.37 10.05 7.48
C LEU A 63 3.07 10.22 8.27
N ILE A 64 2.02 10.76 7.64
CA ILE A 64 0.70 10.94 8.29
C ILE A 64 0.11 9.58 8.70
N THR A 65 0.14 8.59 7.79
CA THR A 65 -0.42 7.26 8.03
C THR A 65 0.28 6.56 9.19
N GLU A 66 1.61 6.60 9.23
CA GLU A 66 2.38 5.96 10.30
C GLU A 66 2.25 6.70 11.63
N GLN A 67 2.18 8.04 11.63
CA GLN A 67 1.91 8.81 12.85
C GLN A 67 0.50 8.56 13.42
N ALA A 68 -0.46 8.17 12.57
CA ALA A 68 -1.78 7.72 13.00
C ALA A 68 -1.81 6.25 13.47
N GLY A 69 -0.66 5.57 13.55
CA GLY A 69 -0.56 4.15 13.93
C GLY A 69 -0.91 3.16 12.81
N GLY A 70 -1.06 3.64 11.58
CA GLY A 70 -1.19 2.81 10.39
C GLY A 70 0.15 2.35 9.85
N ILE A 71 0.11 1.62 8.73
CA ILE A 71 1.29 1.12 8.03
C ILE A 71 1.31 1.73 6.62
N ALA A 72 2.48 2.24 6.21
CA ALA A 72 2.74 2.70 4.86
C ALA A 72 3.84 1.85 4.21
N SER A 73 3.41 0.91 3.35
CA SER A 73 4.27 -0.07 2.70
C SER A 73 4.36 0.22 1.20
N THR A 74 5.51 -0.07 0.59
CA THR A 74 5.64 -0.06 -0.87
C THR A 74 4.98 -1.27 -1.53
N GLY A 75 4.63 -2.30 -0.74
CA GLY A 75 4.48 -3.65 -1.28
C GLY A 75 5.77 -4.11 -1.94
N MET A 76 5.69 -5.08 -2.85
CA MET A 76 6.86 -5.53 -3.61
C MET A 76 7.35 -4.40 -4.52
N PHE A 77 8.54 -3.88 -4.23
CA PHE A 77 9.19 -2.82 -4.99
C PHE A 77 10.71 -3.00 -4.93
N GLU A 78 11.36 -2.97 -6.09
CA GLU A 78 12.82 -3.14 -6.20
C GLU A 78 13.34 -4.41 -5.50
N GLY A 79 12.59 -5.51 -5.61
CA GLY A 79 12.97 -6.83 -5.10
C GLY A 79 12.68 -7.05 -3.62
N LYS A 80 12.13 -6.07 -2.90
CA LYS A 80 11.79 -6.21 -1.47
C LYS A 80 10.50 -5.50 -1.10
N ILE A 81 9.98 -5.81 0.08
CA ILE A 81 8.88 -5.09 0.71
C ILE A 81 9.47 -4.20 1.79
N GLN A 82 9.20 -2.90 1.74
CA GLN A 82 9.74 -1.94 2.71
C GLN A 82 8.74 -0.84 3.03
N ARG A 83 9.03 -0.07 4.09
CA ARG A 83 8.28 1.14 4.44
C ARG A 83 8.50 2.21 3.38
N VAL A 84 7.45 2.97 3.08
CA VAL A 84 7.54 4.11 2.15
C VAL A 84 8.53 5.16 2.67
N LEU A 85 8.60 5.36 4.00
CA LEU A 85 9.55 6.29 4.62
C LEU A 85 11.02 5.85 4.53
N ASN A 86 11.29 4.58 4.24
CA ASN A 86 12.66 4.07 4.07
C ASN A 86 13.15 4.18 2.63
N LEU A 87 12.30 4.67 1.70
CA LEU A 87 12.73 4.91 0.33
C LEU A 87 13.78 6.01 0.29
N VAL A 88 14.84 5.78 -0.47
CA VAL A 88 15.81 6.80 -0.87
C VAL A 88 15.49 7.20 -2.31
N PRO A 89 14.89 8.38 -2.55
CA PRO A 89 14.56 8.87 -3.88
C PRO A 89 15.78 8.95 -4.81
N ASP A 90 15.69 8.37 -6.01
CA ASP A 90 16.73 8.49 -7.06
C ASP A 90 16.63 9.80 -7.85
N ALA A 91 15.45 10.44 -7.85
CA ALA A 91 15.17 11.69 -8.54
C ALA A 91 14.00 12.45 -7.90
N ILE A 92 13.89 13.75 -8.21
CA ILE A 92 12.82 14.61 -7.69
C ILE A 92 11.40 14.17 -8.10
N HIS A 93 11.26 13.46 -9.22
CA HIS A 93 9.99 12.95 -9.73
C HIS A 93 9.91 11.41 -9.71
N CYS A 94 10.73 10.77 -8.88
CA CYS A 94 10.70 9.33 -8.71
C CYS A 94 9.31 8.86 -8.26
N LYS A 95 8.95 7.65 -8.64
CA LYS A 95 7.63 7.05 -8.37
C LYS A 95 7.79 5.86 -7.45
N CYS A 96 6.76 5.60 -6.65
CA CYS A 96 6.66 4.40 -5.85
C CYS A 96 5.25 3.82 -5.87
N PRO A 97 5.13 2.49 -5.75
CA PRO A 97 3.89 1.86 -5.33
C PRO A 97 3.58 2.20 -3.86
N ILE A 98 2.29 2.24 -3.52
CA ILE A 98 1.83 2.62 -2.18
C ILE A 98 0.72 1.67 -1.71
N LEU A 99 0.88 1.15 -0.50
CA LEU A 99 -0.14 0.45 0.27
C LEU A 99 -0.20 1.14 1.65
N MET A 100 -1.33 1.74 2.00
CA MET A 100 -1.50 2.50 3.24
C MET A 100 -2.80 2.11 3.94
N GLY A 101 -2.74 1.81 5.24
CA GLY A 101 -3.93 1.44 5.98
C GLY A 101 -3.65 0.89 7.37
N GLY A 102 -4.67 0.31 7.98
CA GLY A 102 -4.55 -0.33 9.28
C GLY A 102 -3.72 -1.62 9.22
N LYS A 103 -3.03 -1.94 10.33
CA LYS A 103 -2.22 -3.16 10.48
C LYS A 103 -2.96 -4.44 10.07
N ARG A 104 -4.22 -4.59 10.49
CA ARG A 104 -5.08 -5.74 10.12
C ARG A 104 -5.21 -5.91 8.60
N ASP A 105 -5.44 -4.81 7.89
CA ASP A 105 -5.74 -4.84 6.46
C ASP A 105 -4.45 -5.01 5.62
N ILE A 106 -3.34 -4.43 6.08
CA ILE A 106 -2.01 -4.65 5.47
C ILE A 106 -1.52 -6.08 5.70
N GLN A 107 -1.82 -6.68 6.86
CA GLN A 107 -1.48 -8.08 7.15
C GLN A 107 -2.07 -9.04 6.11
N ILE A 108 -3.31 -8.82 5.68
CA ILE A 108 -3.95 -9.65 4.63
C ILE A 108 -3.12 -9.63 3.35
N VAL A 109 -2.57 -8.47 2.97
CA VAL A 109 -1.69 -8.35 1.79
C VAL A 109 -0.37 -9.07 2.03
N TYR A 110 0.24 -8.90 3.21
CA TYR A 110 1.51 -9.54 3.57
C TYR A 110 1.37 -11.07 3.61
N ASP A 111 0.24 -11.61 4.05
CA ASP A 111 0.00 -13.05 4.05
C ASP A 111 0.00 -13.63 2.64
N GLN A 112 -0.50 -12.90 1.65
CA GLN A 112 -0.42 -13.34 0.25
C GLN A 112 1.00 -13.26 -0.31
N TYR A 113 1.80 -12.29 0.14
CA TYR A 113 3.24 -12.25 -0.17
C TYR A 113 3.97 -13.45 0.45
N LYS A 114 3.75 -13.74 1.73
CA LYS A 114 4.32 -14.89 2.43
C LYS A 114 3.96 -16.22 1.75
N LYS A 115 2.69 -16.41 1.36
CA LYS A 115 2.23 -17.60 0.61
C LYS A 115 2.94 -17.76 -0.74
N ALA A 116 3.40 -16.67 -1.34
CA ALA A 116 4.18 -16.67 -2.56
C ALA A 116 5.69 -16.81 -2.33
N GLY A 117 6.13 -17.10 -1.09
CA GLY A 117 7.54 -17.24 -0.74
C GLY A 117 8.30 -15.92 -0.64
N ILE A 118 7.59 -14.79 -0.53
CA ILE A 118 8.18 -13.46 -0.43
C ILE A 118 8.27 -13.04 1.04
N GLU A 119 9.46 -12.60 1.44
CA GLU A 119 9.69 -12.07 2.78
C GLU A 119 8.97 -10.72 2.99
N THR A 120 8.36 -10.56 4.16
CA THR A 120 7.62 -9.36 4.54
C THR A 120 8.14 -8.84 5.87
N PRO A 121 8.24 -7.51 6.07
CA PRO A 121 8.56 -6.94 7.37
C PRO A 121 7.56 -7.35 8.45
N GLU A 122 7.99 -7.33 9.71
CA GLU A 122 7.08 -7.40 10.86
C GLU A 122 6.24 -6.11 10.93
N LEU A 123 4.96 -6.27 11.25
CA LEU A 123 4.00 -5.18 11.44
C LEU A 123 3.84 -4.84 12.92
#